data_AF-A0A419T0A2-F1
#
_entry.id   AF-A0A419T0A2-F1
#
_cell.length_a   1.000
_cell.length_b   1.000
_cell.length_c   1.000
_cell.angle_alpha   90.00
_cell.angle_beta   90.00
_cell.angle_gamma   90.00
#
_symmetry.space_group_name_H-M   'P 1'
#
loop_
_entity.id
_entity.type
_entity.pdbx_description
1 polymer ?
#
loop_
_entity_poly.entity_id
_entity_poly.type
_entity_poly.pdbx_seq_one_letter_code
_entity_poly.pdbx_strand_id
1 'polypeptide(L)'
;MFNQETYDLLEAEFEKNHLEEDVEEVLLDLSEALADQGIMDKEVSLKESYGKTVVEAVGICSEEEEEVVVLIKRVKIGKKEFEIEDYFL
;
A
#
# COMPACT_ATOMS: atom_id res chain seq x y z
N MET A 1 -0.73 14.03 -9.56
CA MET A 1 0.69 14.33 -9.85
C MET A 1 1.45 13.34 -9.01
N PHE A 2 2.13 12.38 -9.64
CA PHE A 2 2.86 11.31 -8.95
C PHE A 2 3.73 11.95 -7.87
N ASN A 3 3.51 11.58 -6.60
CA ASN A 3 4.17 12.24 -5.49
C ASN A 3 5.55 11.60 -5.29
N GLN A 4 6.46 11.84 -6.25
CA GLN A 4 7.78 11.21 -6.30
C GLN A 4 8.54 11.37 -4.97
N GLU A 5 8.36 12.51 -4.29
CA GLU A 5 8.91 12.74 -2.96
C GLU A 5 8.40 11.71 -1.92
N THR A 6 7.12 11.31 -1.96
CA THR A 6 6.58 10.25 -1.09
C THR A 6 7.23 8.91 -1.39
N TYR A 7 7.40 8.57 -2.67
CA TYR A 7 8.01 7.31 -3.07
C TYR A 7 9.50 7.25 -2.68
N ASP A 8 10.24 8.35 -2.85
CA ASP A 8 11.64 8.46 -2.40
C ASP A 8 11.74 8.30 -0.85
N LEU A 9 10.78 8.86 -0.11
CA LEU A 9 10.72 8.72 1.35
C LEU A 9 10.35 7.30 1.80
N LEU A 10 9.46 6.63 1.05
CA LEU A 10 9.08 5.24 1.27
C LEU A 10 10.29 4.33 1.02
N GLU A 11 10.98 4.49 -0.10
CA GLU A 11 12.19 3.72 -0.44
C GLU A 11 13.25 3.87 0.66
N ALA A 12 13.53 5.11 1.08
CA ALA A 12 14.46 5.36 2.17
C ALA A 12 14.03 4.74 3.52
N GLU A 13 12.73 4.53 3.77
CA GLU A 13 12.28 3.80 4.96
C GLU A 13 12.27 2.29 4.77
N PHE A 14 12.00 1.79 3.57
CA PHE A 14 12.10 0.37 3.25
C PHE A 14 13.54 -0.11 3.49
N GLU A 15 14.52 0.61 2.97
CA GLU A 15 15.95 0.33 3.19
C GLU A 15 16.31 0.32 4.69
N LYS A 16 15.84 1.32 5.45
CA LYS A 16 16.09 1.42 6.90
C LYS A 16 15.47 0.29 7.70
N ASN A 17 14.32 -0.22 7.25
CA ASN A 17 13.63 -1.34 7.88
C ASN A 17 14.02 -2.69 7.26
N HIS A 18 15.03 -2.72 6.38
CA HIS A 18 15.52 -3.92 5.71
C HIS A 18 14.43 -4.68 4.95
N LEU A 19 13.52 -3.97 4.28
CA LEU A 19 12.70 -4.58 3.23
C LEU A 19 13.60 -4.81 2.02
N GLU A 20 13.53 -6.02 1.45
CA GLU A 20 14.32 -6.40 0.27
C GLU A 20 13.53 -6.16 -1.02
N GLU A 21 12.20 -6.11 -0.91
CA GLU A 21 11.25 -5.88 -1.98
C GLU A 21 11.16 -4.38 -2.35
N ASP A 22 10.94 -4.10 -3.63
CA ASP A 22 10.77 -2.73 -4.12
C ASP A 22 9.46 -2.12 -3.62
N VAL A 23 9.41 -0.79 -3.48
CA VAL A 23 8.21 -0.08 -3.03
C VAL A 23 7.01 -0.39 -3.92
N GLU A 24 7.21 -0.44 -5.23
CA GLU A 24 6.15 -0.76 -6.19
C GLU A 24 5.61 -2.19 -6.00
N GLU A 25 6.49 -3.18 -5.82
CA GLU A 25 6.10 -4.57 -5.59
C GLU A 25 5.27 -4.70 -4.30
N VAL A 26 5.72 -4.08 -3.20
CA VAL A 26 5.00 -4.10 -1.93
C VAL A 26 3.64 -3.42 -2.03
N LEU A 27 3.55 -2.28 -2.73
CA LEU A 27 2.27 -1.60 -2.89
C LEU A 27 1.27 -2.40 -3.75
N LEU A 28 1.77 -3.07 -4.80
CA LEU A 28 0.96 -3.99 -5.59
C LEU A 28 0.46 -5.16 -4.74
N ASP A 29 1.34 -5.84 -4.00
CA ASP A 29 0.96 -6.92 -3.08
C ASP A 29 -0.08 -6.46 -2.04
N LEU A 30 0.10 -5.27 -1.47
CA LEU A 30 -0.85 -4.70 -0.51
C LEU A 30 -2.20 -4.42 -1.18
N SER A 31 -2.21 -3.96 -2.42
CA SER A 31 -3.45 -3.70 -3.15
C SER A 31 -4.22 -5.00 -3.45
N GLU A 32 -3.53 -6.07 -3.87
CA GLU A 32 -4.12 -7.39 -4.04
C GLU A 32 -4.69 -7.91 -2.72
N ALA A 33 -3.94 -7.78 -1.63
CA ALA A 33 -4.39 -8.20 -0.31
C ALA A 33 -5.60 -7.39 0.20
N LEU A 34 -5.75 -6.11 -0.18
CA LEU A 34 -6.96 -5.33 0.10
C LEU A 34 -8.15 -5.86 -0.71
N ALA A 35 -7.95 -6.09 -2.01
CA ALA A 35 -8.98 -6.61 -2.91
C ALA A 35 -9.48 -8.00 -2.44
N ASP A 36 -8.57 -8.86 -1.98
CA ASP A 36 -8.86 -10.20 -1.46
C ASP A 36 -9.75 -10.19 -0.21
N GLN A 37 -9.81 -9.08 0.55
CA GLN A 37 -10.76 -8.96 1.66
C GLN A 37 -12.22 -8.91 1.16
N GLY A 38 -12.45 -8.54 -0.10
CA GLY A 38 -13.78 -8.46 -0.71
C GLY A 38 -14.67 -7.37 -0.11
N ILE A 39 -14.08 -6.34 0.52
CA ILE A 39 -14.81 -5.23 1.13
C ILE A 39 -14.75 -4.02 0.20
N MET A 40 -15.87 -3.77 -0.49
CA MET A 40 -16.02 -2.66 -1.44
C MET A 40 -16.54 -1.38 -0.78
N ASP A 41 -16.23 -0.24 -1.40
CA ASP A 41 -16.74 1.11 -1.08
C ASP A 41 -16.53 1.55 0.37
N LYS A 42 -15.53 0.97 1.04
CA LYS A 42 -15.20 1.27 2.44
C LYS A 42 -13.70 1.35 2.64
N GLU A 43 -13.30 2.23 3.55
CA GLU A 43 -11.92 2.27 4.01
C GLU A 43 -11.62 1.04 4.86
N VAL A 44 -10.64 0.28 4.42
CA VAL A 44 -10.15 -0.93 5.06
C VAL A 44 -8.66 -0.81 5.32
N SER A 45 -8.22 -1.40 6.43
CA SER A 45 -6.81 -1.49 6.79
C SER A 45 -6.37 -2.94 6.80
N LEU A 46 -5.19 -3.20 6.26
CA LEU A 46 -4.56 -4.52 6.28
C LEU A 46 -3.15 -4.43 6.85
N LYS A 47 -2.61 -5.55 7.32
CA LYS A 47 -1.20 -5.66 7.73
C LYS A 47 -0.57 -6.86 7.09
N GLU A 48 0.47 -6.64 6.29
CA GLU A 48 1.33 -7.68 5.75
C GLU A 48 2.72 -7.63 6.38
N SER A 49 3.41 -8.78 6.35
CA SER A 49 4.75 -8.92 6.92
C SER A 49 5.76 -9.22 5.82
N TYR A 50 6.68 -8.28 5.59
CA TYR A 50 7.79 -8.39 4.66
C TYR A 50 9.04 -8.71 5.48
N GLY A 51 9.38 -10.01 5.52
CA GLY A 51 10.45 -10.55 6.37
C GLY A 51 10.18 -10.33 7.87
N LYS A 52 10.87 -9.34 8.47
CA LYS A 52 10.73 -8.97 9.90
C LYS A 52 9.93 -7.68 10.11
N THR A 53 9.61 -6.98 9.03
CA THR A 53 8.95 -5.68 9.08
C THR A 53 7.49 -5.83 8.73
N VAL A 54 6.63 -5.25 9.56
CA VAL A 54 5.18 -5.22 9.32
C VAL A 54 4.84 -3.90 8.65
N VAL A 55 4.15 -4.00 7.53
CA VAL A 55 3.62 -2.87 6.76
C VAL A 55 2.11 -2.89 6.86
N GLU A 56 1.53 -1.76 7.24
CA GLU A 56 0.09 -1.55 7.35
C GLU A 56 -0.38 -0.64 6.23
N ALA A 57 -1.29 -1.11 5.37
CA ALA A 57 -1.90 -0.31 4.32
C ALA A 57 -3.34 0.03 4.68
N VAL A 58 -3.77 1.23 4.30
CA VAL A 58 -5.17 1.64 4.37
C VAL A 58 -5.60 2.10 3.00
N GLY A 59 -6.70 1.52 2.51
CA GLY A 59 -7.21 1.80 1.19
C GLY A 59 -8.70 1.54 1.04
N ILE A 60 -9.21 1.77 -0.16
CA ILE A 60 -10.61 1.57 -0.54
C ILE A 60 -10.63 0.75 -1.83
N CYS A 61 -11.37 -0.35 -1.83
CA CYS A 61 -11.62 -1.12 -3.04
C CYS A 61 -12.90 -0.60 -3.72
N SER A 62 -12.86 -0.40 -5.02
CA SER A 62 -13.98 0.04 -5.86
C SER A 62 -14.03 -0.79 -7.14
N GLU A 63 -15.20 -0.89 -7.76
CA GLU A 63 -15.38 -1.58 -9.03
C GLU A 63 -15.42 -0.54 -10.16
N GLU A 64 -14.48 -0.63 -11.09
CA GLU A 64 -14.44 0.19 -12.31
C GLU A 64 -14.40 -0.72 -13.54
N GLU A 65 -15.29 -0.50 -14.51
CA GLU A 65 -15.32 -1.26 -15.77
C GLU A 65 -15.32 -2.81 -15.62
N GLU A 66 -16.00 -3.33 -14.58
CA GLU A 66 -16.04 -4.77 -14.22
C GLU A 66 -14.74 -5.32 -13.61
N GLU A 67 -13.77 -4.46 -13.29
CA GLU A 67 -12.50 -4.78 -12.61
C GLU A 67 -12.45 -4.14 -11.21
N VAL A 68 -11.71 -4.77 -10.29
CA VAL A 68 -11.52 -4.26 -8.92
C VAL A 68 -10.29 -3.37 -8.91
N VAL A 69 -10.51 -2.09 -8.62
CA VAL A 69 -9.45 -1.09 -8.45
C VAL A 69 -9.30 -0.76 -6.97
N VAL A 70 -8.07 -0.59 -6.51
CA VAL A 70 -7.75 -0.31 -5.11
C VAL A 70 -7.04 1.03 -4.99
N LEU A 71 -7.67 1.96 -4.28
CA LEU A 71 -7.03 3.20 -3.86
C LEU A 71 -6.25 2.95 -2.56
N ILE A 72 -4.93 2.98 -2.60
CA ILE A 72 -4.11 3.01 -1.39
C ILE A 72 -3.98 4.47 -0.94
N LYS A 73 -4.60 4.77 0.20
CA LYS A 73 -4.58 6.12 0.79
C LYS A 73 -3.29 6.35 1.56
N ARG A 74 -2.90 5.39 2.39
CA ARG A 74 -1.71 5.51 3.24
C ARG A 74 -1.09 4.16 3.55
N VAL A 75 0.22 4.20 3.78
CA VAL A 75 1.03 3.07 4.21
C VAL A 75 1.82 3.44 5.44
N LYS A 76 1.94 2.50 6.37
CA LYS A 76 2.65 2.68 7.62
C LYS A 76 3.66 1.57 7.83
N ILE A 77 4.90 1.98 8.10
CA ILE A 77 6.04 1.09 8.32
C ILE A 77 6.57 1.38 9.71
N GLY A 78 6.40 0.42 10.62
CA GLY A 78 6.73 0.61 12.04
C GLY A 78 5.97 1.77 12.68
N LYS A 79 6.63 2.92 12.87
CA LYS A 79 6.07 4.13 13.49
C LYS A 79 5.82 5.29 12.52
N LYS A 80 6.21 5.16 11.26
CA LYS A 80 6.05 6.20 10.23
C LYS A 80 4.87 5.89 9.33
N GLU A 81 4.10 6.91 8.98
CA GLU A 81 2.94 6.84 8.09
C GLU A 81 3.19 7.75 6.89
N PHE A 82 2.84 7.28 5.71
CA PHE A 82 3.04 7.89 4.40
C PHE A 82 1.70 7.98 3.70
N GLU A 83 1.33 9.16 3.22
CA GLU A 83 0.14 9.39 2.40
C GLU A 83 0.51 9.19 0.93
N ILE A 84 -0.15 8.23 0.28
CA ILE A 84 0.12 7.82 -1.11
C ILE A 84 -0.96 8.37 -2.02
N GLU A 85 -2.24 8.12 -1.69
CA GLU A 85 -3.43 8.54 -2.46
C GLU A 85 -3.31 8.17 -3.96
N ASP A 86 -2.97 6.91 -4.22
CA ASP A 86 -2.72 6.38 -5.56
C ASP A 86 -3.49 5.08 -5.81
N TYR A 87 -3.84 4.85 -7.08
CA TYR A 87 -4.66 3.72 -7.50
C TYR A 87 -3.78 2.58 -8.01
N PHE A 88 -4.13 1.36 -7.59
CA PHE A 88 -3.47 0.12 -7.93
C PHE A 88 -4.51 -0.90 -8.40
N LEU A 89 -4.04 -1.86 -9.21
CA LEU A 89 -4.86 -2.81 -9.98
C LEU A 89 -5.73 -2.12 -11.05
#